data_AF-A0A291DKH5-F1
#
_entry.id   AF-A0A291DKH5-F1
#
_cell.length_a   1.000
_cell.length_b   1.000
_cell.length_c   1.000
_cell.angle_alpha   90.00
_cell.angle_beta   90.00
_cell.angle_gamma   90.00
#
_symmetry.space_group_name_H-M   'P 1'
#
loop_
_entity.id
_entity.type
_entity.pdbx_description
1 polymer ?
#
loop_
_entity_poly.entity_id
_entity_poly.type
_entity_poly.pdbx_seq_one_letter_code
_entity_poly.pdbx_strand_id
1 'polypeptide(L)'
;MTIKKALLELTIVEAVTCEQLADFYDNYHEDKEFPDAIDFLSGSIVIDMWQLKDELYASEDSHELGAVEYIQKHYPSAVLLINLIPKNKRHFIH
;
A
#
# COMPACT_ATOMS: atom_id res chain seq x y z
N MET A 1 -6.88 -16.50 -5.54
CA MET A 1 -7.64 -15.77 -4.50
C MET A 1 -8.59 -14.82 -5.21
N THR A 2 -9.74 -14.44 -4.62
CA THR A 2 -10.65 -13.45 -5.23
C THR A 2 -10.37 -12.07 -4.66
N ILE A 3 -10.65 -11.01 -5.43
CA ILE A 3 -10.47 -9.63 -4.96
C ILE A 3 -11.25 -9.34 -3.68
N LYS A 4 -12.47 -9.86 -3.53
CA LYS A 4 -13.27 -9.71 -2.30
C LYS A 4 -12.61 -10.33 -1.07
N LYS A 5 -11.95 -11.47 -1.25
CA LYS A 5 -11.25 -12.14 -0.14
C LYS A 5 -9.99 -11.36 0.24
N ALA A 6 -9.22 -10.93 -0.76
CA ALA A 6 -8.03 -10.10 -0.54
C ALA A 6 -8.37 -8.75 0.11
N LEU A 7 -9.45 -8.11 -0.33
CA LEU A 7 -9.98 -6.88 0.24
C LEU A 7 -10.33 -7.07 1.72
N LEU A 8 -11.05 -8.15 2.05
CA LEU A 8 -11.42 -8.46 3.42
C LEU A 8 -10.16 -8.64 4.30
N GLU A 9 -9.16 -9.37 3.81
CA GLU A 9 -7.88 -9.58 4.50
C GLU A 9 -7.15 -8.27 4.79
N LEU A 10 -7.10 -7.34 3.81
CA LEU A 10 -6.51 -6.00 4.00
C LEU A 10 -7.26 -5.12 5.01
N THR A 11 -8.55 -5.37 5.23
CA THR A 11 -9.40 -4.51 6.07
C THR A 11 -9.53 -5.00 7.51
N ILE A 12 -9.10 -6.24 7.79
CA ILE A 12 -9.09 -6.82 9.14
C ILE A 12 -7.77 -6.49 9.87
N VAL A 13 -6.70 -6.22 9.14
CA VAL A 13 -5.42 -5.81 9.73
C VAL A 13 -5.50 -4.37 10.25
N GLU A 14 -4.84 -4.10 11.37
CA GLU A 14 -4.81 -2.77 11.99
C GLU A 14 -4.13 -1.73 11.09
N ALA A 15 -3.10 -2.17 10.35
CA ALA A 15 -2.44 -1.38 9.33
C ALA A 15 -1.91 -2.28 8.21
N VAL A 16 -1.88 -1.76 6.98
CA VAL A 16 -1.42 -2.47 5.78
C VAL A 16 -0.03 -2.02 5.38
N THR A 17 0.84 -2.95 5.01
CA THR A 17 2.20 -2.65 4.54
C THR A 17 2.22 -2.25 3.07
N CYS A 18 3.33 -1.65 2.61
CA CYS A 18 3.49 -1.34 1.20
C CYS A 18 3.59 -2.59 0.33
N GLU A 19 4.16 -3.66 0.85
CA GLU A 19 4.18 -4.98 0.21
C GLU A 19 2.76 -5.50 -0.04
N GLN A 20 1.90 -5.48 0.97
CA GLN A 20 0.51 -5.93 0.84
C GLN A 20 -0.29 -5.09 -0.17
N LEU A 21 -0.05 -3.78 -0.21
CA LEU A 21 -0.67 -2.89 -1.19
C LEU A 21 -0.16 -3.13 -2.61
N ALA A 22 1.15 -3.38 -2.77
CA ALA A 22 1.74 -3.73 -4.07
C ALA A 22 1.16 -5.04 -4.58
N ASP A 23 1.14 -6.08 -3.73
CA ASP A 23 0.58 -7.38 -4.05
C ASP A 23 -0.89 -7.27 -4.45
N PHE A 24 -1.68 -6.47 -3.73
CA PHE A 24 -3.08 -6.26 -4.08
C PHE A 24 -3.23 -5.59 -5.45
N TYR A 25 -2.44 -4.54 -5.73
CA TYR A 25 -2.49 -3.85 -7.01
C TYR A 25 -2.09 -4.79 -8.17
N ASP A 26 -0.97 -5.49 -8.04
CA ASP A 26 -0.43 -6.34 -9.11
C ASP A 26 -1.38 -7.49 -9.46
N ASN A 27 -2.06 -8.06 -8.46
CA ASN A 27 -3.00 -9.16 -8.67
C ASN A 27 -4.37 -8.72 -9.20
N TYR A 28 -4.82 -7.48 -8.95
CA TYR A 28 -6.22 -7.11 -9.14
C TYR A 28 -6.49 -5.82 -9.92
N HIS A 29 -5.48 -5.03 -10.33
CA HIS A 29 -5.71 -3.76 -11.01
C HIS A 29 -6.51 -3.86 -12.33
N GLU A 30 -6.48 -5.02 -12.99
CA GLU A 30 -7.29 -5.30 -14.19
C GLU A 30 -8.66 -5.94 -13.87
N ASP A 31 -8.95 -6.26 -12.61
CA ASP A 31 -10.23 -6.83 -12.20
C ASP A 31 -11.34 -5.78 -12.32
N LYS A 32 -12.50 -6.19 -12.82
CA LYS A 32 -13.68 -5.32 -12.97
C LYS A 32 -14.19 -4.74 -11.64
N GLU A 33 -13.97 -5.44 -10.52
CA GLU A 33 -14.39 -5.01 -9.18
C GLU A 33 -13.31 -4.14 -8.50
N PHE A 34 -12.18 -3.87 -9.16
CA PHE A 34 -11.08 -3.09 -8.61
C PHE A 34 -11.48 -1.65 -8.23
N PRO A 35 -12.23 -0.88 -9.04
CA PRO A 35 -12.65 0.47 -8.66
C PRO A 35 -13.47 0.49 -7.36
N ASP A 36 -14.38 -0.48 -7.19
CA ASP A 36 -15.19 -0.61 -5.98
C ASP A 36 -14.33 -0.97 -4.76
N ALA A 37 -13.33 -1.85 -4.95
CA ALA A 37 -12.39 -2.19 -3.89
C ALA A 37 -11.54 -0.99 -3.45
N ILE A 38 -11.10 -0.14 -4.38
CA ILE A 38 -10.36 1.08 -4.04
C ILE A 38 -11.23 2.08 -3.26
N ASP A 39 -12.49 2.28 -3.65
CA ASP A 39 -13.38 3.16 -2.91
C ASP A 39 -13.59 2.66 -1.47
N PHE A 40 -13.75 1.34 -1.30
CA PHE A 40 -13.83 0.72 0.02
C PHE A 40 -12.54 0.90 0.83
N LEU A 41 -11.38 0.52 0.27
CA LEU A 41 -10.07 0.67 0.91
C LEU A 41 -9.85 2.11 1.38
N SER A 42 -10.22 3.09 0.56
CA SER A 42 -10.05 4.51 0.87
C SER A 42 -10.71 4.93 2.18
N GLY A 43 -11.78 4.23 2.60
CA GLY A 43 -12.49 4.53 3.86
C GLY A 43 -12.01 3.73 5.06
N SER A 44 -11.15 2.74 4.89
CA SER A 44 -10.95 1.69 5.89
C SER A 44 -9.51 1.34 6.22
N ILE A 45 -8.54 1.69 5.39
CA ILE A 45 -7.14 1.29 5.63
C ILE A 45 -6.30 2.40 6.25
N VAL A 46 -5.35 1.96 7.08
CA VAL A 46 -4.24 2.75 7.60
C VAL A 46 -2.96 2.13 7.05
N ILE A 47 -2.08 2.94 6.47
CA ILE A 47 -0.85 2.48 5.85
C ILE A 47 0.27 2.49 6.90
N ASP A 48 0.88 1.32 7.12
CA ASP A 48 1.98 1.15 8.03
C ASP A 48 3.30 1.59 7.40
N MET A 49 3.93 2.62 7.97
CA MET A 49 5.23 3.12 7.53
C MET A 49 6.39 2.53 8.35
N TRP A 50 6.14 1.72 9.40
CA TRP A 50 7.22 1.04 10.15
C TRP A 50 7.98 0.06 9.27
N GLN A 51 7.26 -0.74 8.47
CA GLN A 51 7.85 -1.67 7.51
C GLN A 51 8.85 -0.95 6.59
N LEU A 52 8.46 0.19 6.00
CA LEU A 52 9.34 0.98 5.14
C LEU A 52 10.54 1.55 5.88
N LYS A 53 10.36 1.96 7.13
CA LYS A 53 11.43 2.54 7.94
C LYS A 53 12.49 1.49 8.28
N ASP A 54 12.07 0.32 8.73
CA ASP A 54 12.96 -0.79 9.06
C ASP A 54 13.71 -1.28 7.80
N GLU A 55 13.01 -1.40 6.68
CA GLU A 55 13.62 -1.77 5.41
C GLU A 55 14.58 -0.71 4.86
N LEU A 56 14.19 0.57 4.91
CA LEU A 56 15.08 1.66 4.51
C LEU A 56 16.34 1.67 5.36
N TYR A 57 16.24 1.51 6.69
CA TYR A 57 17.42 1.45 7.56
C TYR A 57 18.32 0.25 7.29
N ALA A 58 17.75 -0.89 6.89
CA ALA A 58 18.49 -2.08 6.54
C ALA A 58 19.05 -2.06 5.10
N SER A 59 18.58 -1.15 4.26
CA SER A 59 18.95 -1.05 2.85
C SER A 59 20.29 -0.35 2.64
N GLU A 60 21.00 -0.76 1.60
CA GLU A 60 22.17 -0.05 1.05
C GLU A 60 21.81 1.39 0.63
N ASP A 61 20.52 1.63 0.34
CA ASP A 61 19.98 2.93 -0.03
C ASP A 61 19.75 3.87 1.18
N SER A 62 19.95 3.41 2.42
CA SER A 62 19.64 4.15 3.67
C SER A 62 20.29 5.54 3.76
N HIS A 63 21.43 5.72 3.12
CA HIS A 63 22.19 6.97 3.08
C HIS A 63 21.88 7.84 1.85
N GLU A 64 21.14 7.30 0.89
CA GLU A 64 20.90 7.93 -0.42
C GLU A 64 19.43 8.31 -0.62
N LEU A 65 18.49 7.54 -0.06
CA LEU A 65 17.06 7.68 -0.29
C LEU A 65 16.31 8.07 1.00
N GLY A 66 15.31 8.92 0.87
CA GLY A 66 14.26 9.09 1.87
C GLY A 66 13.19 8.00 1.74
N ALA A 67 12.27 7.95 2.70
CA ALA A 67 11.21 6.94 2.71
C ALA A 67 10.30 7.00 1.46
N VAL A 68 10.10 8.19 0.90
CA VAL A 68 9.29 8.40 -0.32
C VAL A 68 10.02 7.88 -1.55
N GLU A 69 11.31 8.15 -1.66
CA GLU A 69 12.14 7.67 -2.76
C GLU A 69 12.32 6.14 -2.67
N TYR A 70 12.44 5.62 -1.45
CA TYR A 70 12.51 4.18 -1.19
C TYR A 70 11.25 3.45 -1.64
N ILE A 71 10.05 3.90 -1.24
CA ILE A 71 8.79 3.27 -1.67
C ILE A 71 8.60 3.39 -3.19
N GLN A 72 9.00 4.49 -3.81
CA GLN A 72 8.92 4.64 -5.27
C GLN A 72 9.83 3.65 -6.02
N LYS A 73 11.01 3.37 -5.47
CA LYS A 73 11.99 2.44 -6.06
C LYS A 73 11.57 0.98 -5.86
N HIS A 74 11.14 0.63 -4.64
CA HIS A 74 10.96 -0.77 -4.23
C HIS A 74 9.49 -1.24 -4.25
N TYR A 75 8.52 -0.33 -4.15
CA TYR A 75 7.07 -0.64 -4.18
C TYR A 75 6.29 0.28 -5.14
N PRO A 76 6.65 0.33 -6.44
CA PRO A 76 5.98 1.21 -7.40
C PRO A 76 4.47 0.93 -7.51
N SER A 77 4.05 -0.32 -7.41
CA SER A 77 2.63 -0.72 -7.44
C SER A 77 1.85 -0.24 -6.22
N ALA A 78 2.46 -0.23 -5.03
CA ALA A 78 1.85 0.37 -3.85
C ALA A 78 1.64 1.87 -4.05
N VAL A 79 2.61 2.56 -4.65
CA VAL A 79 2.48 3.99 -4.98
C VAL A 79 1.32 4.23 -5.95
N LEU A 80 1.15 3.37 -6.97
CA LEU A 80 0.01 3.45 -7.89
C LEU A 80 -1.31 3.32 -7.13
N LEU A 81 -1.47 2.32 -6.27
CA LEU A 81 -2.67 2.12 -5.46
C LEU A 81 -2.94 3.32 -4.53
N ILE A 82 -1.93 3.76 -3.77
CA ILE A 82 -2.04 4.91 -2.86
C ILE A 82 -2.45 6.17 -3.62
N ASN A 83 -1.98 6.34 -4.86
CA ASN A 83 -2.36 7.47 -5.69
C ASN A 83 -3.83 7.44 -6.14
N LEU A 84 -4.46 6.28 -6.20
CA LEU A 84 -5.90 6.14 -6.44
C LEU A 84 -6.74 6.51 -5.21
N ILE A 85 -6.17 6.44 -4.01
CA ILE A 85 -6.85 6.87 -2.77
C ILE A 85 -6.83 8.40 -2.70
N PRO A 86 -7.98 9.08 -2.47
CA PRO A 86 -8.02 10.53 -2.29
C PRO A 86 -7.09 11.00 -1.16
N LYS A 87 -6.35 12.11 -1.37
CA LYS A 87 -5.33 12.58 -0.42
C LYS A 87 -5.86 12.78 1.01
N ASN A 88 -7.08 13.27 1.16
CA ASN A 88 -7.74 13.51 2.46
C ASN A 88 -8.22 12.22 3.16
N LYS A 89 -8.15 11.08 2.47
CA LYS A 89 -8.52 9.76 2.98
C LYS A 89 -7.30 8.87 3.28
N ARG A 90 -6.08 9.31 2.92
CA ARG A 90 -4.84 8.56 3.20
C ARG A 90 -4.48 8.74 4.67
N HIS A 91 -4.38 7.65 5.40
CA HIS A 91 -3.95 7.64 6.79
C HIS A 91 -2.67 6.82 6.89
N PHE A 92 -1.65 7.39 7.54
CA PHE A 92 -0.34 6.77 7.73
C PHE A 92 -0.03 6.70 9.22
N ILE A 93 0.54 5.58 9.68
CA ILE A 93 1.07 5.42 11.03
C ILE A 93 2.59 5.24 11.00
N HIS A 94 3.26 5.71 12.06
CA HIS A 94 4.72 5.90 12.15
C HIS A 94 5.30 5.40 13.45
#